data_AF-A0A3M0K8T5-F1
#
_entry.id   AF-A0A3M0K8T5-F1
#
_cell.length_a   1.000
_cell.length_b   1.000
_cell.length_c   1.000
_cell.angle_alpha   90.00
_cell.angle_beta   90.00
_cell.angle_gamma   90.00
#
_symmetry.space_group_name_H-M   'P 1'
#
loop_
_entity.id
_entity.type
_entity.pdbx_description
1 polymer ?
#
loop_
_entity_poly.entity_id
_entity_poly.type
_entity_poly.pdbx_seq_one_letter_code
_entity_poly.pdbx_strand_id
1 'polypeptide(L)'
;MQYTWNRLPQGWKHSPTICHGLIQAALEKGEAPEHLQYIDDIIVWGNTAMEVFEKGEKIIHILLKAGFAIKQSKVKGPAREIQFLGVKWQDGRRQIPTEVINKITAMSPPTSKKETQAFLGAIGFWRMHIPEYSQIVSPLYLVTRKKKDFHWGPEQQQAFAQIKQEIAHAVALGPVRTGPDVKNVLYSAAGNNGLSWSLWQKVPGETQGRPLGFWSRSYRGSEANYTPAEKEILAAYEGVRAASEVIGTEAQLLLAPRLPVLRWMFKGKVPSTHHATDATWSKWIVLITQHARIGNPNRPGILEIITNWPEGENFGLMDEEEQEQVTRAEEAPPYNQLPAEETRYALFTDGSCRVVGMNRKWKAAVWSPTRQVAQATEGEGGSSQLAELKAVQLALDIAEREKWPKLYLYTDS
;
A
#
# COMPACT_ATOMS: atom_id res chain seq x y z
N MET A 1 -9.54 -0.88 60.45
CA MET A 1 -8.52 -1.85 59.94
C MET A 1 -8.21 -1.48 58.49
N GLN A 2 -6.94 -1.49 58.09
CA GLN A 2 -6.51 -1.25 56.72
C GLN A 2 -6.19 -2.61 56.07
N TYR A 3 -6.66 -2.81 54.84
CA TYR A 3 -6.43 -4.04 54.08
C TYR A 3 -5.34 -3.84 53.04
N THR A 4 -4.63 -4.91 52.70
CA THR A 4 -3.65 -4.98 51.63
C THR A 4 -3.86 -6.24 50.80
N TRP A 5 -3.33 -6.27 49.57
CA TRP A 5 -3.48 -7.38 48.64
C TRP A 5 -2.40 -8.43 48.84
N ASN A 6 -2.79 -9.70 48.95
CA ASN A 6 -1.87 -10.84 48.99
C ASN A 6 -1.62 -11.48 47.61
N ARG A 7 -2.22 -10.91 46.57
CA ARG A 7 -2.11 -11.30 45.16
C ARG A 7 -1.95 -10.05 44.32
N LEU A 8 -1.46 -10.21 43.10
CA LEU A 8 -1.32 -9.12 42.14
C LEU A 8 -2.70 -8.48 41.86
N PRO A 9 -2.91 -7.20 42.22
CA PRO A 9 -4.24 -6.58 42.14
C PRO A 9 -4.62 -6.21 40.71
N GLN A 10 -5.92 -6.23 40.42
CA GLN A 10 -6.47 -5.68 39.20
C GLN A 10 -6.36 -4.14 39.21
N GLY A 11 -6.09 -3.53 38.05
CA GLY A 11 -5.97 -2.08 37.90
C GLY A 11 -4.58 -1.52 38.18
N TRP A 12 -3.63 -2.32 38.69
CA TRP A 12 -2.23 -1.89 38.76
C TRP A 12 -1.56 -1.97 37.39
N LYS A 13 -0.88 -0.89 37.00
CA LYS A 13 -0.33 -0.68 35.66
C LYS A 13 0.61 -1.78 35.15
N HIS A 14 1.30 -2.48 36.05
CA HIS A 14 2.27 -3.52 35.69
C HIS A 14 1.71 -4.95 35.79
N SER A 15 0.47 -5.11 36.29
CA SER A 15 -0.13 -6.43 36.45
C SER A 15 -0.19 -7.23 35.13
N PRO A 16 -0.60 -6.65 33.98
CA PRO A 16 -0.64 -7.38 32.72
C PRO A 16 0.73 -7.89 32.26
N THR A 17 1.77 -7.06 32.40
CA THR A 17 3.14 -7.41 32.01
C THR A 17 3.69 -8.56 32.85
N ILE A 18 3.47 -8.52 34.17
CA ILE A 18 3.90 -9.60 35.07
C ILE A 18 3.12 -10.89 34.76
N CYS A 19 1.81 -10.81 34.59
CA CYS A 19 0.98 -11.96 34.26
C CYS A 19 1.40 -12.59 32.92
N HIS A 20 1.64 -11.77 31.90
CA HIS A 20 2.14 -12.23 30.60
C HIS A 20 3.46 -13.01 30.75
N GLY A 21 4.44 -12.44 31.45
CA GLY A 21 5.75 -13.07 31.64
C GLY A 21 5.69 -14.38 32.43
N LEU A 22 4.81 -14.48 33.43
CA LEU A 22 4.62 -15.72 34.20
C LEU A 22 4.02 -16.85 33.35
N ILE A 23 3.01 -16.53 32.51
CA ILE A 23 2.41 -17.50 31.60
C ILE A 23 3.45 -17.91 30.53
N GLN A 24 4.18 -16.94 29.96
CA GLN A 24 5.21 -17.22 28.96
C GLN A 24 6.29 -18.15 29.52
N ALA A 25 6.81 -17.87 30.72
CA ALA A 25 7.82 -18.72 31.36
C ALA A 25 7.32 -20.15 31.63
N ALA A 26 6.02 -20.31 31.95
CA ALA A 26 5.43 -21.63 32.12
C ALA A 26 5.32 -22.39 30.79
N LEU A 27 4.91 -21.70 29.72
CA LEU A 27 4.80 -22.28 28.38
C LEU A 27 6.17 -22.68 27.83
N GLU A 28 7.19 -21.84 27.99
CA GLU A 28 8.57 -22.14 27.60
C GLU A 28 9.12 -23.35 28.38
N LYS A 29 8.99 -23.36 29.70
CA LYS A 29 9.42 -24.48 30.55
C LYS A 29 8.69 -25.79 30.23
N GLY A 30 7.44 -25.70 29.80
CA GLY A 30 6.62 -26.83 29.40
C GLY A 30 6.82 -27.30 27.97
N GLU A 31 7.74 -26.68 27.21
CA GLU A 31 7.95 -26.94 25.78
C GLU A 31 6.61 -26.87 25.01
N ALA A 32 5.86 -25.79 25.26
CA ALA A 32 4.58 -25.56 24.61
C ALA A 32 4.73 -25.60 23.08
N PRO A 33 3.77 -26.19 22.36
CA PRO A 33 3.76 -26.17 20.91
C PRO A 33 3.61 -24.73 20.38
N GLU A 34 3.71 -24.54 19.07
CA GLU A 34 3.47 -23.24 18.44
C GLU A 34 2.15 -22.61 18.87
N HIS A 35 2.24 -21.40 19.40
CA HIS A 35 1.11 -20.62 19.92
C HIS A 35 1.43 -19.12 19.86
N LEU A 36 0.39 -18.31 20.03
CA LEU A 36 0.52 -16.87 20.24
C LEU A 36 -0.17 -16.53 21.55
N GLN A 37 0.56 -15.85 22.42
CA GLN A 37 0.08 -15.38 23.71
C GLN A 37 0.02 -13.85 23.72
N TYR A 38 -1.06 -13.31 24.25
CA TYR A 38 -1.14 -11.90 24.61
C TYR A 38 -1.81 -11.77 25.98
N ILE A 39 -1.03 -11.36 26.97
CA ILE A 39 -1.43 -11.35 28.38
C ILE A 39 -1.97 -12.73 28.79
N ASP A 40 -3.30 -12.86 28.95
CA ASP A 40 -4.03 -14.05 29.38
C ASP A 40 -4.70 -14.82 28.23
N ASP A 41 -4.76 -14.23 27.03
CA ASP A 41 -5.33 -14.88 25.84
C ASP A 41 -4.26 -15.68 25.09
N ILE A 42 -4.57 -16.94 24.76
CA ILE A 42 -3.69 -17.84 23.99
C ILE A 42 -4.48 -18.40 22.80
N ILE A 43 -3.84 -18.42 21.63
CA ILE A 43 -4.36 -19.07 20.42
C ILE A 43 -3.35 -20.08 19.88
N VAL A 44 -3.88 -21.20 19.38
CA VAL A 44 -3.15 -22.26 18.68
C VAL A 44 -3.74 -22.45 17.29
N TRP A 45 -2.91 -22.92 16.36
CA TRP A 45 -3.30 -23.19 14.98
C TRP A 45 -2.61 -24.45 14.44
N GLY A 46 -3.14 -24.95 13.33
CA GLY A 46 -2.71 -26.19 12.67
C GLY A 46 -3.49 -26.44 11.40
N ASN A 47 -3.07 -27.44 10.63
CA ASN A 47 -3.69 -27.79 9.35
C ASN A 47 -4.90 -28.71 9.53
N THR A 48 -5.01 -29.40 10.67
CA THR A 48 -6.14 -30.28 11.00
C THR A 48 -6.74 -29.94 12.36
N ALA A 49 -8.03 -30.24 12.53
CA ALA A 49 -8.70 -30.05 13.82
C ALA A 49 -8.06 -30.89 14.94
N MET A 50 -7.58 -32.10 14.61
CA MET A 50 -6.92 -33.00 15.56
C MET A 50 -5.60 -32.40 16.07
N GLU A 51 -4.76 -31.92 15.16
CA GLU A 51 -3.49 -31.26 15.52
C GLU A 51 -3.73 -30.06 16.45
N VAL A 52 -4.73 -29.22 16.15
CA VAL A 52 -5.09 -28.07 16.98
C VAL A 52 -5.58 -28.51 18.36
N PHE A 53 -6.37 -29.60 18.42
CA PHE A 53 -6.86 -30.16 19.66
C PHE A 53 -5.71 -30.65 20.55
N GLU A 54 -4.81 -31.46 20.00
CA GLU A 54 -3.63 -32.00 20.71
C GLU A 54 -2.72 -30.88 21.21
N LYS A 55 -2.46 -29.85 20.38
CA LYS A 55 -1.70 -28.66 20.79
C LYS A 55 -2.39 -27.93 21.95
N GLY A 56 -3.70 -27.73 21.86
CA GLY A 56 -4.50 -27.09 22.90
C GLY A 56 -4.49 -27.86 24.22
N GLU A 57 -4.62 -29.19 24.17
CA GLU A 57 -4.55 -30.06 25.34
C GLU A 57 -3.18 -29.98 26.02
N LYS A 58 -2.09 -30.01 25.24
CA LYS A 58 -0.73 -29.86 25.76
C LYS A 58 -0.55 -28.52 26.48
N ILE A 59 -1.02 -27.41 25.90
CA ILE A 59 -0.98 -26.08 26.53
C ILE A 59 -1.77 -26.06 27.84
N ILE A 60 -2.99 -26.58 27.84
CA ILE A 60 -3.84 -26.65 29.03
C ILE A 60 -3.13 -27.43 30.14
N HIS A 61 -2.52 -28.59 29.80
CA HIS A 61 -1.78 -29.41 30.76
C HIS A 61 -0.59 -28.65 31.38
N ILE A 62 0.21 -27.95 30.56
CA ILE A 62 1.34 -27.13 31.02
C ILE A 62 0.88 -26.06 32.01
N LEU A 63 -0.18 -25.32 31.67
CA LEU A 63 -0.71 -24.24 32.49
C LEU A 63 -1.28 -24.74 33.82
N LEU A 64 -2.03 -25.84 33.80
CA LEU A 64 -2.56 -26.46 35.01
C LEU A 64 -1.43 -26.96 35.93
N LYS A 65 -0.40 -27.59 35.36
CA LYS A 65 0.79 -28.04 36.10
C LYS A 65 1.56 -26.87 36.72
N ALA A 66 1.57 -25.71 36.07
CA ALA A 66 2.16 -24.48 36.60
C ALA A 66 1.25 -23.75 37.62
N GLY A 67 0.05 -24.26 37.89
CA GLY A 67 -0.87 -23.71 38.90
C GLY A 67 -1.79 -22.61 38.38
N PHE A 68 -1.89 -22.40 37.07
CA PHE A 68 -2.87 -21.49 36.48
C PHE A 68 -4.26 -22.11 36.45
N ALA A 69 -5.27 -21.31 36.78
CA ALA A 69 -6.66 -21.70 36.64
C ALA A 69 -7.16 -21.36 35.23
N ILE A 70 -7.83 -22.30 34.58
CA ILE A 70 -8.42 -22.12 33.24
C ILE A 70 -9.93 -22.20 33.35
N LYS A 71 -10.62 -21.17 32.85
CA LYS A 71 -12.09 -21.15 32.82
C LYS A 71 -12.58 -21.98 31.64
N GLN A 72 -13.07 -23.19 31.89
CA GLN A 72 -13.56 -24.12 30.85
C GLN A 72 -14.56 -23.48 29.89
N SER A 73 -15.48 -22.64 30.38
CA SER A 73 -16.50 -21.97 29.55
C SER A 73 -15.91 -20.96 28.55
N LYS A 74 -14.63 -20.59 28.66
CA LYS A 74 -13.92 -19.70 27.73
C LYS A 74 -13.02 -20.47 26.76
N VAL A 75 -12.79 -21.76 27.00
CA VAL A 75 -11.99 -22.59 26.10
C VAL A 75 -12.84 -22.90 24.86
N LYS A 76 -12.31 -22.57 23.69
CA LYS A 76 -12.92 -22.87 22.40
C LYS A 76 -12.14 -24.01 21.76
N GLY A 77 -12.85 -25.04 21.31
CA GLY A 77 -12.24 -26.15 20.56
C GLY A 77 -11.77 -25.71 19.17
N PRO A 78 -11.21 -26.65 18.38
CA PRO A 78 -10.80 -26.38 17.01
C PRO A 78 -11.96 -25.84 16.17
N ALA A 79 -11.72 -24.71 15.49
CA ALA A 79 -12.72 -24.07 14.65
C ALA A 79 -12.04 -23.45 13.41
N ARG A 80 -12.75 -23.39 12.29
CA ARG A 80 -12.30 -22.68 11.09
C ARG A 80 -12.34 -21.16 11.25
N GLU A 81 -13.18 -20.70 12.18
CA GLU A 81 -13.34 -19.29 12.53
C GLU A 81 -13.17 -19.10 14.04
N ILE A 82 -12.35 -18.12 14.43
CA ILE A 82 -12.17 -17.72 15.82
C ILE A 82 -11.91 -16.22 15.93
N GLN A 83 -12.43 -15.60 16.98
CA GLN A 83 -12.08 -14.23 17.33
C GLN A 83 -11.00 -14.23 18.42
N PHE A 84 -9.89 -13.53 18.16
CA PHE A 84 -8.75 -13.41 19.06
C PHE A 84 -8.25 -11.96 19.04
N LEU A 85 -8.09 -11.35 20.22
CA LEU A 85 -7.71 -9.93 20.38
C LEU A 85 -8.57 -8.95 19.58
N GLY A 86 -9.88 -9.24 19.49
CA GLY A 86 -10.82 -8.42 18.73
C GLY A 86 -10.75 -8.59 17.22
N VAL A 87 -9.82 -9.40 16.68
CA VAL A 87 -9.69 -9.70 15.25
C VAL A 87 -10.35 -11.03 14.93
N LYS A 88 -11.09 -11.09 13.81
CA LYS A 88 -11.65 -12.34 13.30
C LYS A 88 -10.59 -13.06 12.49
N TRP A 89 -10.34 -14.32 12.81
CA TRP A 89 -9.47 -15.22 12.06
C TRP A 89 -10.34 -16.26 11.36
N GLN A 90 -10.21 -16.38 10.05
CA GLN A 90 -10.96 -17.35 9.25
C GLN A 90 -10.08 -17.87 8.11
N ASP A 91 -9.94 -19.20 8.01
CA ASP A 91 -9.13 -19.87 6.98
C ASP A 91 -7.69 -19.31 6.88
N GLY A 92 -7.10 -19.03 8.05
CA GLY A 92 -5.77 -18.44 8.19
C GLY A 92 -5.68 -16.94 7.89
N ARG A 93 -6.79 -16.29 7.55
CA ARG A 93 -6.84 -14.85 7.23
C ARG A 93 -7.40 -14.03 8.38
N ARG A 94 -6.78 -12.88 8.64
CA ARG A 94 -7.26 -11.83 9.55
C ARG A 94 -8.29 -10.97 8.86
N GLN A 95 -9.40 -10.73 9.53
CA GLN A 95 -10.52 -9.93 9.05
C GLN A 95 -11.04 -9.01 10.16
N ILE A 96 -11.66 -7.92 9.72
CA ILE A 96 -12.46 -7.08 10.61
C ILE A 96 -13.74 -7.86 10.98
N PRO A 97 -14.10 -8.03 12.26
CA PRO A 97 -15.35 -8.68 12.61
C PRO A 97 -16.56 -7.94 12.01
N THR A 98 -17.54 -8.69 11.49
CA THR A 98 -18.74 -8.13 10.86
C THR A 98 -19.49 -7.15 11.77
N GLU A 99 -19.55 -7.42 13.08
CA GLU A 99 -20.15 -6.49 14.05
C GLU A 99 -19.44 -5.13 14.11
N VAL A 100 -18.11 -5.12 13.96
CA VAL A 100 -17.31 -3.89 13.95
C VAL A 100 -17.54 -3.13 12.66
N ILE A 101 -17.57 -3.82 11.52
CA ILE A 101 -17.94 -3.24 10.21
C ILE A 101 -19.30 -2.57 10.33
N ASN A 102 -20.33 -3.30 10.79
CA ASN A 102 -21.70 -2.80 10.93
C ASN A 102 -21.79 -1.59 11.86
N LYS A 103 -21.06 -1.58 12.98
CA LYS A 103 -21.02 -0.44 13.90
C LYS A 103 -20.43 0.79 13.23
N ILE A 104 -19.33 0.65 12.49
CA ILE A 104 -18.66 1.77 11.80
C ILE A 104 -19.52 2.27 10.64
N THR A 105 -20.11 1.38 9.83
CA THR A 105 -20.97 1.75 8.70
C THR A 105 -22.28 2.40 9.15
N ALA A 106 -22.74 2.13 10.37
CA ALA A 106 -23.91 2.79 10.96
C ALA A 106 -23.61 4.17 11.60
N MET A 107 -22.34 4.56 11.79
CA MET A 107 -22.01 5.85 12.42
C MET A 107 -22.51 7.03 11.57
N SER A 108 -23.03 8.05 12.26
CA SER A 108 -23.40 9.33 11.64
C SER A 108 -22.16 10.23 11.44
N PRO A 109 -22.21 11.19 10.50
CA PRO A 109 -21.13 12.16 10.34
C PRO A 109 -20.81 12.89 11.66
N PRO A 110 -19.54 12.95 12.08
CA PRO A 110 -19.11 13.72 13.25
C PRO A 110 -19.55 15.19 13.18
N THR A 111 -20.04 15.70 14.31
CA THR A 111 -20.46 17.11 14.46
C THR A 111 -19.46 17.96 15.23
N SER A 112 -18.40 17.34 15.76
CA SER A 112 -17.39 18.01 16.57
C SER A 112 -15.99 17.41 16.36
N LYS A 113 -14.94 18.18 16.69
CA LYS A 113 -13.55 17.68 16.65
C LYS A 113 -13.36 16.40 17.47
N LYS A 114 -14.01 16.33 18.62
CA LYS A 114 -13.91 15.19 19.55
C LYS A 114 -14.55 13.94 18.93
N GLU A 115 -15.70 14.08 18.29
CA GLU A 115 -16.33 12.99 17.55
C GLU A 115 -15.49 12.56 16.35
N THR A 116 -14.90 13.49 15.60
CA THR A 116 -14.01 13.12 14.49
C THR A 116 -12.77 12.37 14.98
N GLN A 117 -12.19 12.78 16.10
CA GLN A 117 -11.07 12.06 16.74
C GLN A 117 -11.49 10.67 17.21
N ALA A 118 -12.68 10.53 17.81
CA ALA A 118 -13.22 9.24 18.23
C ALA A 118 -13.46 8.31 17.03
N PHE A 119 -14.03 8.84 15.95
CA PHE A 119 -14.23 8.13 14.69
C PHE A 119 -12.89 7.66 14.10
N LEU A 120 -11.92 8.57 13.94
CA LEU A 120 -10.57 8.26 13.44
C LEU A 120 -9.84 7.24 14.34
N GLY A 121 -10.05 7.29 15.65
CA GLY A 121 -9.51 6.31 16.60
C GLY A 121 -10.10 4.92 16.40
N ALA A 122 -11.43 4.83 16.19
CA ALA A 122 -12.13 3.57 15.98
C ALA A 122 -11.71 2.88 14.67
N ILE A 123 -11.55 3.64 13.60
CA ILE A 123 -11.15 3.09 12.29
C ILE A 123 -9.64 2.91 12.16
N GLY A 124 -8.84 3.69 12.89
CA GLY A 124 -7.38 3.70 12.78
C GLY A 124 -6.73 2.36 13.18
N PHE A 125 -7.38 1.58 14.05
CA PHE A 125 -6.95 0.22 14.39
C PHE A 125 -6.96 -0.71 13.16
N TRP A 126 -7.90 -0.50 12.24
CA TRP A 126 -8.12 -1.34 11.05
C TRP A 126 -7.43 -0.84 9.79
N ARG A 127 -6.64 0.24 9.88
CA ARG A 127 -5.98 0.88 8.72
C ARG A 127 -5.18 -0.07 7.83
N MET A 128 -4.63 -1.16 8.38
CA MET A 128 -3.85 -2.14 7.62
C MET A 128 -4.69 -2.98 6.65
N HIS A 129 -6.02 -2.99 6.80
CA HIS A 129 -6.95 -3.66 5.90
C HIS A 129 -7.45 -2.74 4.77
N ILE A 130 -7.07 -1.46 4.81
CA ILE A 130 -7.64 -0.40 3.97
C ILE A 130 -6.53 0.17 3.07
N PRO A 131 -6.59 -0.05 1.76
CA PRO A 131 -5.69 0.58 0.80
C PRO A 131 -5.78 2.11 0.89
N GLU A 132 -4.63 2.78 0.80
CA GLU A 132 -4.58 4.26 0.74
C GLU A 132 -5.31 4.99 1.89
N TYR A 133 -5.45 4.33 3.05
CA TYR A 133 -6.16 4.85 4.22
C TYR A 133 -5.87 6.34 4.51
N SER A 134 -4.58 6.71 4.59
CA SER A 134 -4.14 8.06 4.96
C SER A 134 -4.55 9.12 3.94
N GLN A 135 -4.62 8.78 2.66
CA GLN A 135 -5.10 9.66 1.61
C GLN A 135 -6.59 9.93 1.80
N ILE A 136 -7.37 8.88 2.06
CA ILE A 136 -8.83 8.94 2.24
C ILE A 136 -9.19 9.77 3.47
N VAL A 137 -8.56 9.50 4.62
CA VAL A 137 -8.92 10.18 5.88
C VAL A 137 -8.23 11.53 6.07
N SER A 138 -7.39 11.97 5.14
CA SER A 138 -6.66 13.24 5.24
C SER A 138 -7.58 14.43 5.53
N PRO A 139 -8.71 14.64 4.83
CA PRO A 139 -9.64 15.74 5.12
C PRO A 139 -10.22 15.71 6.54
N LEU A 140 -10.38 14.51 7.11
CA LEU A 140 -10.87 14.33 8.49
C LEU A 140 -9.81 14.71 9.52
N TYR A 141 -8.54 14.38 9.28
CA TYR A 141 -7.47 14.83 10.18
C TYR A 141 -7.32 16.36 10.17
N LEU A 142 -7.55 17.03 9.04
CA LEU A 142 -7.45 18.49 8.95
C LEU A 142 -8.38 19.21 9.94
N VAL A 143 -9.59 18.70 10.14
CA VAL A 143 -10.59 19.32 11.04
C VAL A 143 -10.35 19.02 12.52
N THR A 144 -9.50 18.03 12.83
CA THR A 144 -9.11 17.71 14.22
C THR A 144 -7.97 18.55 14.76
N ARG A 145 -7.36 19.42 13.93
CA ARG A 145 -6.20 20.23 14.33
C ARG A 145 -6.58 21.25 15.42
N LYS A 146 -5.76 21.35 16.47
CA LYS A 146 -6.04 22.19 17.66
C LYS A 146 -6.34 23.66 17.31
N LYS A 147 -5.61 24.25 16.36
CA LYS A 147 -5.68 25.68 16.00
C LYS A 147 -6.66 26.04 14.86
N LYS A 148 -7.42 25.09 14.32
CA LYS A 148 -8.41 25.35 13.25
C LYS A 148 -9.82 25.19 13.78
N ASP A 149 -10.76 26.02 13.35
CA ASP A 149 -12.17 25.81 13.68
C ASP A 149 -12.70 24.52 13.05
N PHE A 150 -13.72 23.94 13.69
CA PHE A 150 -14.36 22.75 13.15
C PHE A 150 -15.25 23.17 11.97
N HIS A 151 -14.92 22.68 10.79
CA HIS A 151 -15.72 22.89 9.58
C HIS A 151 -15.95 21.54 8.90
N TRP A 152 -17.21 21.15 8.75
CA TRP A 152 -17.59 19.93 8.05
C TRP A 152 -18.16 20.26 6.68
N GLY A 153 -17.32 20.21 5.66
CA GLY A 153 -17.67 20.53 4.28
C GLY A 153 -17.83 19.30 3.39
N PRO A 154 -18.00 19.52 2.07
CA PRO A 154 -18.12 18.44 1.09
C PRO A 154 -16.93 17.46 1.10
N GLU A 155 -15.70 17.96 1.26
CA GLU A 155 -14.49 17.11 1.31
C GLU A 155 -14.49 16.16 2.51
N GLN A 156 -14.89 16.64 3.69
CA GLN A 156 -14.99 15.81 4.89
C GLN A 156 -16.12 14.79 4.75
N GLN A 157 -17.26 15.22 4.19
CA GLN A 157 -18.39 14.32 3.96
C GLN A 157 -18.05 13.21 2.96
N GLN A 158 -17.32 13.55 1.88
CA GLN A 158 -16.83 12.58 0.91
C GLN A 158 -15.83 11.61 1.54
N ALA A 159 -14.84 12.11 2.27
CA ALA A 159 -13.86 11.28 2.98
C ALA A 159 -14.53 10.32 3.99
N PHE A 160 -15.54 10.82 4.73
CA PHE A 160 -16.32 10.03 5.67
C PHE A 160 -17.13 8.93 4.98
N ALA A 161 -17.79 9.24 3.86
CA ALA A 161 -18.51 8.24 3.09
C ALA A 161 -17.57 7.20 2.48
N GLN A 162 -16.47 7.65 1.86
CA GLN A 162 -15.48 6.78 1.23
C GLN A 162 -14.86 5.81 2.24
N ILE A 163 -14.40 6.29 3.39
CA ILE A 163 -13.75 5.39 4.37
C ILE A 163 -14.71 4.35 4.95
N LYS A 164 -16.00 4.68 5.09
CA LYS A 164 -17.03 3.71 5.50
C LYS A 164 -17.24 2.63 4.43
N GLN A 165 -17.21 3.03 3.15
CA GLN A 165 -17.27 2.08 2.03
C GLN A 165 -16.03 1.17 2.01
N GLU A 166 -14.83 1.72 2.17
CA GLU A 166 -13.61 0.91 2.21
C GLU A 166 -13.58 -0.07 3.39
N ILE A 167 -14.10 0.33 4.55
CA ILE A 167 -14.22 -0.57 5.72
C ILE A 167 -15.20 -1.71 5.46
N ALA A 168 -16.29 -1.44 4.73
CA ALA A 168 -17.23 -2.50 4.33
C ALA A 168 -16.60 -3.51 3.37
N HIS A 169 -15.61 -3.08 2.56
CA HIS A 169 -14.87 -3.91 1.61
C HIS A 169 -13.44 -4.21 2.08
N ALA A 170 -13.21 -4.14 3.40
CA ALA A 170 -11.90 -4.30 3.98
C ALA A 170 -11.27 -5.65 3.59
N VAL A 171 -10.01 -5.60 3.17
CA VAL A 171 -9.34 -6.77 2.61
C VAL A 171 -8.89 -7.72 3.72
N ALA A 172 -9.17 -9.01 3.56
CA ALA A 172 -8.70 -10.05 4.47
C ALA A 172 -7.19 -10.24 4.32
N LEU A 173 -6.44 -10.17 5.43
CA LEU A 173 -4.98 -10.24 5.41
C LEU A 173 -4.49 -11.66 5.74
N GLY A 174 -3.54 -12.16 4.97
CA GLY A 174 -2.89 -13.45 5.23
C GLY A 174 -1.97 -13.44 6.46
N PRO A 175 -1.58 -14.63 6.94
CA PRO A 175 -0.47 -14.77 7.87
C PRO A 175 0.84 -14.66 7.09
N VAL A 176 1.92 -14.27 7.77
CA VAL A 176 3.26 -14.29 7.16
C VAL A 176 3.68 -15.74 6.95
N ARG A 177 4.04 -16.08 5.72
CA ARG A 177 4.60 -17.37 5.34
C ARG A 177 6.09 -17.23 5.10
N THR A 178 6.84 -18.24 5.52
CA THR A 178 8.28 -18.33 5.32
C THR A 178 8.59 -19.55 4.44
N GLY A 179 9.71 -19.49 3.72
CA GLY A 179 10.15 -20.58 2.85
C GLY A 179 10.78 -20.06 1.55
N PRO A 180 11.63 -20.87 0.90
CA PRO A 180 12.38 -20.47 -0.29
C PRO A 180 11.47 -20.15 -1.48
N ASP A 181 10.30 -20.79 -1.56
CA ASP A 181 9.37 -20.62 -2.68
C ASP A 181 8.35 -19.48 -2.48
N VAL A 182 8.37 -18.83 -1.32
CA VAL A 182 7.44 -17.72 -1.02
C VAL A 182 7.93 -16.46 -1.71
N LYS A 183 7.17 -15.99 -2.70
CA LYS A 183 7.44 -14.71 -3.38
C LYS A 183 6.81 -13.57 -2.60
N ASN A 184 7.62 -12.61 -2.15
CA ASN A 184 7.16 -11.39 -1.51
C ASN A 184 7.12 -10.26 -2.53
N VAL A 185 5.94 -9.66 -2.74
CA VAL A 185 5.74 -8.57 -3.70
C VAL A 185 5.34 -7.31 -2.94
N LEU A 186 6.12 -6.25 -3.13
CA LEU A 186 5.89 -4.94 -2.55
C LEU A 186 5.43 -3.99 -3.64
N TYR A 187 4.17 -3.58 -3.56
CA TYR A 187 3.66 -2.49 -4.40
C TYR A 187 3.83 -1.16 -3.67
N SER A 188 4.32 -0.15 -4.37
CA SER A 188 4.50 1.20 -3.84
C SER A 188 3.97 2.23 -4.83
N ALA A 189 3.33 3.28 -4.33
CA ALA A 189 2.82 4.36 -5.15
C ALA A 189 2.96 5.71 -4.43
N ALA A 190 3.28 6.74 -5.20
CA ALA A 190 3.11 8.13 -4.79
C ALA A 190 1.78 8.69 -5.31
N GLY A 191 0.93 9.15 -4.41
CA GLY A 191 -0.27 9.91 -4.73
C GLY A 191 -0.06 11.42 -4.56
N ASN A 192 -1.08 12.21 -4.87
CA ASN A 192 -1.02 13.68 -4.79
C ASN A 192 -0.72 14.19 -3.38
N ASN A 193 -1.28 13.54 -2.34
CA ASN A 193 -1.23 14.00 -0.96
C ASN A 193 -0.44 13.08 -0.01
N GLY A 194 0.13 11.99 -0.53
CA GLY A 194 0.91 11.05 0.27
C GLY A 194 1.34 9.82 -0.50
N LEU A 195 2.01 8.94 0.22
CA LEU A 195 2.58 7.68 -0.26
C LEU A 195 1.70 6.52 0.21
N SER A 196 1.70 5.43 -0.54
CA SER A 196 1.05 4.18 -0.16
C SER A 196 1.87 2.99 -0.60
N TRP A 197 1.80 1.90 0.17
CA TRP A 197 2.42 0.64 -0.19
C TRP A 197 1.62 -0.53 0.36
N SER A 198 1.79 -1.70 -0.26
CA SER A 198 1.14 -2.94 0.15
C SER A 198 2.08 -4.11 -0.06
N LEU A 199 2.09 -5.02 0.91
CA LEU A 199 2.92 -6.22 0.88
C LEU A 199 2.04 -7.43 0.61
N TRP A 200 2.47 -8.26 -0.32
CA TRP A 200 1.75 -9.44 -0.77
C TRP A 200 2.68 -10.64 -0.77
N GLN A 201 2.12 -11.82 -0.52
CA GLN A 201 2.81 -13.09 -0.67
C GLN A 201 2.11 -13.96 -1.71
N LYS A 202 2.89 -14.60 -2.57
CA LYS A 202 2.43 -15.63 -3.50
C LYS A 202 3.25 -16.89 -3.28
N VAL A 203 2.58 -18.01 -3.07
CA VAL A 203 3.22 -19.33 -3.00
C VAL A 203 2.96 -20.10 -4.30
N PRO A 204 3.78 -21.11 -4.63
CA PRO A 204 3.54 -21.95 -5.80
C PRO A 204 2.15 -22.58 -5.76
N GLY A 205 1.46 -22.60 -6.91
CA GLY A 205 0.11 -23.14 -7.04
C GLY A 205 -1.04 -22.19 -6.65
N GLU A 206 -0.76 -21.02 -6.06
CA GLU A 206 -1.80 -19.99 -5.85
C GLU A 206 -1.98 -19.10 -7.09
N THR A 207 -3.23 -18.93 -7.52
CA THR A 207 -3.61 -18.07 -8.64
C THR A 207 -3.52 -16.59 -8.29
N GLN A 208 -3.83 -16.24 -7.03
CA GLN A 208 -3.83 -14.88 -6.51
C GLN A 208 -2.85 -14.70 -5.36
N GLY A 209 -2.21 -13.54 -5.28
CA GLY A 209 -1.41 -13.15 -4.13
C GLY A 209 -2.29 -12.89 -2.90
N ARG A 210 -1.73 -13.12 -1.72
CA ARG A 210 -2.39 -12.80 -0.43
C ARG A 210 -1.78 -11.54 0.16
N PRO A 211 -2.57 -10.51 0.50
CA PRO A 211 -2.05 -9.30 1.10
C PRO A 211 -1.71 -9.55 2.57
N LEU A 212 -0.57 -9.05 3.02
CA LEU A 212 -0.15 -9.05 4.42
C LEU A 212 -0.51 -7.76 5.14
N GLY A 213 -0.67 -6.67 4.38
CA GLY A 213 -1.11 -5.39 4.90
C GLY A 213 -1.02 -4.26 3.86
N PHE A 214 -1.74 -3.19 4.16
CA PHE A 214 -1.73 -1.93 3.45
C PHE A 214 -1.23 -0.84 4.38
N TRP A 215 -0.38 0.04 3.85
CA TRP A 215 0.15 1.17 4.59
C TRP A 215 0.12 2.42 3.72
N SER A 216 -0.01 3.55 4.39
CA SER A 216 -0.05 4.84 3.73
C SER A 216 0.35 5.93 4.69
N ARG A 217 0.81 7.06 4.14
CA ARG A 217 1.27 8.21 4.92
C ARG A 217 1.19 9.49 4.09
N SER A 218 0.71 10.57 4.68
CA SER A 218 0.80 11.91 4.06
C SER A 218 2.26 12.41 3.98
N TYR A 219 2.55 13.26 3.01
CA TYR A 219 3.85 13.94 2.93
C TYR A 219 4.14 14.79 4.18
N ARG A 220 5.40 14.82 4.60
CA ARG A 220 5.91 15.59 5.75
C ARG A 220 6.83 16.71 5.26
N GLY A 221 6.58 17.94 5.69
CA GLY A 221 7.48 19.07 5.46
C GLY A 221 7.88 19.22 3.99
N SER A 222 9.18 19.15 3.71
CA SER A 222 9.76 19.28 2.37
C SER A 222 9.38 18.16 1.40
N GLU A 223 8.93 17.00 1.88
CA GLU A 223 8.53 15.87 1.01
C GLU A 223 7.40 16.24 0.04
N ALA A 224 6.55 17.21 0.42
CA ALA A 224 5.48 17.69 -0.45
C ALA A 224 6.02 18.35 -1.73
N ASN A 225 7.24 18.90 -1.68
CA ASN A 225 7.89 19.61 -2.78
C ASN A 225 8.78 18.70 -3.63
N TYR A 226 8.94 17.43 -3.26
CA TYR A 226 9.66 16.46 -4.07
C TYR A 226 9.02 16.29 -5.43
N THR A 227 9.86 16.07 -6.45
CA THR A 227 9.43 15.71 -7.79
C THR A 227 8.63 14.39 -7.76
N PRO A 228 7.82 14.10 -8.79
CA PRO A 228 7.10 12.83 -8.87
C PRO A 228 8.03 11.60 -8.75
N ALA A 229 9.22 11.68 -9.36
CA ALA A 229 10.25 10.64 -9.27
C ALA A 229 10.73 10.41 -7.83
N GLU A 230 11.08 11.48 -7.12
CA GLU A 230 11.53 11.41 -5.73
C GLU A 230 10.44 10.89 -4.79
N LYS A 231 9.18 11.25 -5.05
CA LYS A 231 8.04 10.75 -4.28
C LYS A 231 7.85 9.24 -4.47
N GLU A 232 8.00 8.73 -5.68
CA GLU A 232 7.95 7.28 -5.94
C GLU A 232 9.10 6.53 -5.25
N ILE A 233 10.31 7.09 -5.27
CA ILE A 233 11.47 6.50 -4.56
C ILE A 233 11.22 6.49 -3.06
N LEU A 234 10.67 7.58 -2.51
CA LEU A 234 10.31 7.65 -1.11
C LEU A 234 9.21 6.62 -0.75
N ALA A 235 8.23 6.39 -1.64
CA ALA A 235 7.20 5.35 -1.45
C ALA A 235 7.85 3.97 -1.36
N ALA A 236 8.75 3.66 -2.29
CA ALA A 236 9.49 2.41 -2.31
C ALA A 236 10.37 2.24 -1.07
N TYR A 237 11.09 3.29 -0.66
CA TYR A 237 11.95 3.26 0.53
C TYR A 237 11.15 2.96 1.81
N GLU A 238 10.04 3.68 2.01
CA GLU A 238 9.15 3.44 3.16
C GLU A 238 8.52 2.04 3.09
N GLY A 239 8.15 1.60 1.89
CA GLY A 239 7.60 0.27 1.64
C GLY A 239 8.59 -0.86 1.97
N VAL A 240 9.84 -0.75 1.52
CA VAL A 240 10.89 -1.75 1.79
C VAL A 240 11.16 -1.82 3.28
N ARG A 241 11.30 -0.66 3.95
CA ARG A 241 11.51 -0.62 5.41
C ARG A 241 10.38 -1.32 6.16
N ALA A 242 9.14 -0.98 5.84
CA ALA A 242 7.97 -1.59 6.49
C ALA A 242 7.84 -3.08 6.16
N ALA A 243 8.13 -3.49 4.93
CA ALA A 243 8.07 -4.89 4.54
C ALA A 243 9.12 -5.73 5.27
N SER A 244 10.35 -5.24 5.40
CA SER A 244 11.42 -5.93 6.15
C SER A 244 11.08 -6.12 7.63
N GLU A 245 10.29 -5.24 8.25
CA GLU A 245 9.79 -5.45 9.62
C GLU A 245 8.76 -6.60 9.71
N VAL A 246 8.07 -6.92 8.60
CA VAL A 246 7.02 -7.94 8.54
C VAL A 246 7.56 -9.32 8.18
N ILE A 247 8.45 -9.40 7.17
CA ILE A 247 8.96 -10.68 6.63
C ILE A 247 10.40 -10.97 7.02
N GLY A 248 11.05 -10.06 7.77
CA GLY A 248 12.47 -10.14 8.09
C GLY A 248 13.37 -9.52 7.02
N THR A 249 14.62 -9.26 7.39
CA THR A 249 15.61 -8.58 6.52
C THR A 249 16.24 -9.50 5.49
N GLU A 250 16.21 -10.81 5.70
CA GLU A 250 16.80 -11.82 4.81
C GLU A 250 15.88 -12.21 3.64
N ALA A 251 14.59 -11.93 3.76
CA ALA A 251 13.61 -12.26 2.72
C ALA A 251 13.74 -11.31 1.53
N GLN A 252 13.82 -11.87 0.33
CA GLN A 252 13.90 -11.09 -0.90
C GLN A 252 12.53 -10.46 -1.24
N LEU A 253 12.55 -9.16 -1.56
CA LEU A 253 11.37 -8.41 -2.02
C LEU A 253 11.41 -8.19 -3.53
N LEU A 254 10.29 -8.46 -4.21
CA LEU A 254 10.01 -7.99 -5.56
C LEU A 254 9.28 -6.65 -5.47
N LEU A 255 9.98 -5.58 -5.79
CA LEU A 255 9.44 -4.22 -5.77
C LEU A 255 8.74 -3.91 -7.10
N ALA A 256 7.49 -3.50 -7.01
CA ALA A 256 6.63 -3.11 -8.12
C ALA A 256 6.10 -1.68 -7.88
N PRO A 257 6.88 -0.64 -8.27
CA PRO A 257 6.45 0.74 -8.13
C PRO A 257 5.38 1.08 -9.18
N ARG A 258 4.48 2.02 -8.85
CA ARG A 258 3.44 2.50 -9.78
C ARG A 258 4.04 3.08 -11.06
N LEU A 259 5.13 3.83 -10.92
CA LEU A 259 5.87 4.37 -12.07
C LEU A 259 7.22 3.65 -12.21
N PRO A 260 7.67 3.34 -13.44
CA PRO A 260 8.92 2.60 -13.70
C PRO A 260 10.18 3.45 -13.46
N VAL A 261 10.10 4.47 -12.61
CA VAL A 261 11.18 5.41 -12.32
C VAL A 261 12.33 4.71 -11.61
N LEU A 262 12.10 3.63 -10.89
CA LEU A 262 13.16 2.96 -10.15
C LEU A 262 14.11 2.13 -11.03
N ARG A 263 13.79 1.91 -12.32
CA ARG A 263 14.61 1.08 -13.21
C ARG A 263 16.05 1.59 -13.36
N TRP A 264 16.27 2.90 -13.38
CA TRP A 264 17.63 3.46 -13.49
C TRP A 264 18.43 3.34 -12.18
N MET A 265 17.79 3.24 -11.01
CA MET A 265 18.48 3.15 -9.72
C MET A 265 19.34 1.88 -9.62
N PHE A 266 18.83 0.76 -10.15
CA PHE A 266 19.55 -0.51 -10.17
C PHE A 266 20.65 -0.55 -11.24
N LYS A 267 20.72 0.47 -12.12
CA LYS A 267 21.76 0.62 -13.15
C LYS A 267 22.88 1.59 -12.74
N GLY A 268 22.87 2.10 -11.50
CA GLY A 268 23.93 2.97 -10.97
C GLY A 268 23.99 4.39 -11.55
N LYS A 269 22.97 4.84 -12.30
CA LYS A 269 22.91 6.19 -12.86
C LYS A 269 22.07 7.10 -11.95
N VAL A 270 22.71 7.91 -11.12
CA VAL A 270 22.03 8.86 -10.23
C VAL A 270 21.68 10.15 -11.00
N PRO A 271 20.42 10.63 -10.99
CA PRO A 271 20.06 11.93 -11.57
C PRO A 271 20.83 13.06 -10.90
N SER A 272 21.37 13.99 -11.70
CA SER A 272 22.16 15.13 -11.21
C SER A 272 21.35 16.24 -10.54
N THR A 273 20.01 16.15 -10.58
CA THR A 273 19.10 17.14 -10.00
C THR A 273 18.01 16.43 -9.19
N HIS A 274 17.99 16.69 -7.88
CA HIS A 274 16.98 16.21 -6.96
C HIS A 274 16.81 17.22 -5.80
N HIS A 275 15.60 17.35 -5.26
CA HIS A 275 15.28 18.20 -4.10
C HIS A 275 15.69 17.57 -2.77
N ALA A 276 15.71 16.24 -2.67
CA ALA A 276 16.28 15.53 -1.54
C ALA A 276 17.79 15.86 -1.41
N THR A 277 18.34 15.81 -0.21
CA THR A 277 19.81 15.90 -0.03
C THR A 277 20.49 14.63 -0.55
N ASP A 278 21.72 14.72 -1.06
CA ASP A 278 22.52 13.56 -1.52
C ASP A 278 22.58 12.42 -0.49
N ALA A 279 22.71 12.76 0.81
CA ALA A 279 22.75 11.78 1.90
C ALA A 279 21.42 11.01 2.04
N THR A 280 20.29 11.72 1.99
CA THR A 280 18.95 11.13 2.03
C THR A 280 18.71 10.23 0.82
N TRP A 281 19.10 10.70 -0.36
CA TRP A 281 18.99 9.94 -1.60
C TRP A 281 19.81 8.65 -1.58
N SER A 282 21.08 8.75 -1.18
CA SER A 282 21.98 7.59 -1.03
C SER A 282 21.42 6.56 -0.05
N LYS A 283 20.88 7.02 1.08
CA LYS A 283 20.21 6.16 2.06
C LYS A 283 19.04 5.40 1.46
N TRP A 284 18.23 6.05 0.63
CA TRP A 284 17.10 5.39 -0.02
C TRP A 284 17.55 4.33 -1.01
N ILE A 285 18.49 4.69 -1.90
CA ILE A 285 19.04 3.77 -2.90
C ILE A 285 19.63 2.54 -2.21
N VAL A 286 20.50 2.72 -1.22
CA VAL A 286 21.19 1.62 -0.53
C VAL A 286 20.19 0.64 0.09
N LEU A 287 19.18 1.13 0.80
CA LEU A 287 18.19 0.23 1.42
C LEU A 287 17.40 -0.54 0.35
N ILE A 288 16.96 0.15 -0.70
CA ILE A 288 16.14 -0.46 -1.76
C ILE A 288 16.97 -1.51 -2.52
N THR A 289 18.21 -1.21 -2.89
CA THR A 289 19.05 -2.15 -3.67
C THR A 289 19.57 -3.31 -2.84
N GLN A 290 19.70 -3.16 -1.52
CA GLN A 290 20.06 -4.26 -0.62
C GLN A 290 18.92 -5.26 -0.41
N HIS A 291 17.69 -4.78 -0.22
CA HIS A 291 16.58 -5.63 0.22
C HIS A 291 15.55 -5.95 -0.86
N ALA A 292 15.60 -5.29 -2.02
CA ALA A 292 14.67 -5.52 -3.11
C ALA A 292 15.36 -5.79 -4.46
N ARG A 293 14.61 -6.45 -5.34
CA ARG A 293 14.86 -6.53 -6.78
C ARG A 293 13.62 -6.01 -7.51
N ILE A 294 13.81 -5.51 -8.73
CA ILE A 294 12.68 -5.08 -9.56
C ILE A 294 11.92 -6.32 -10.04
N GLY A 295 10.61 -6.37 -9.78
CA GLY A 295 9.71 -7.39 -10.36
C GLY A 295 9.20 -6.99 -11.75
N ASN A 296 8.54 -7.91 -12.45
CA ASN A 296 7.94 -7.65 -13.77
C ASN A 296 6.94 -6.47 -13.69
N PRO A 297 7.11 -5.40 -14.49
CA PRO A 297 6.29 -4.20 -14.50
C PRO A 297 4.92 -4.44 -15.15
N ASN A 298 4.05 -5.23 -14.52
CA ASN A 298 2.64 -5.18 -14.87
C ASN A 298 1.93 -4.12 -14.03
N ARG A 299 1.14 -3.33 -14.77
CA ARG A 299 0.78 -1.93 -14.51
C ARG A 299 -0.61 -1.74 -13.86
N PRO A 300 -0.94 -2.28 -12.67
CA PRO A 300 -2.08 -1.76 -11.92
C PRO A 300 -1.68 -0.98 -10.67
N GLY A 301 -2.43 0.07 -10.35
CA GLY A 301 -2.39 0.71 -9.03
C GLY A 301 -2.80 -0.27 -7.92
N ILE A 302 -2.48 0.04 -6.66
CA ILE A 302 -2.79 -0.84 -5.50
C ILE A 302 -4.27 -1.23 -5.45
N LEU A 303 -5.16 -0.31 -5.80
CA LEU A 303 -6.60 -0.57 -5.92
C LEU A 303 -6.95 -1.50 -7.09
N GLU A 304 -6.34 -1.33 -8.26
CA GLU A 304 -6.55 -2.19 -9.43
C GLU A 304 -6.02 -3.62 -9.20
N ILE A 305 -4.97 -3.79 -8.39
CA ILE A 305 -4.47 -5.12 -7.96
C ILE A 305 -5.50 -5.85 -7.08
N ILE A 306 -6.29 -5.12 -6.30
CA ILE A 306 -7.32 -5.68 -5.42
C ILE A 306 -8.56 -6.09 -6.22
N THR A 307 -8.96 -5.30 -7.21
CA THR A 307 -10.13 -5.60 -8.05
C THR A 307 -9.82 -6.57 -9.19
N ASN A 308 -8.62 -6.49 -9.78
CA ASN A 308 -8.22 -7.21 -11.00
C ASN A 308 -6.83 -7.83 -10.82
N TRP A 309 -6.61 -8.60 -9.74
CA TRP A 309 -5.37 -9.37 -9.62
C TRP A 309 -5.16 -10.15 -10.92
N PRO A 310 -4.06 -9.94 -11.67
CA PRO A 310 -3.95 -10.51 -12.99
C PRO A 310 -3.89 -12.04 -12.86
N GLU A 311 -4.97 -12.70 -13.25
CA GLU A 311 -5.05 -14.15 -13.36
C GLU A 311 -4.02 -14.58 -14.40
N GLY A 312 -3.05 -15.42 -14.00
CA GLY A 312 -2.09 -16.02 -14.92
C GLY A 312 -0.79 -15.23 -15.17
N GLU A 313 -0.57 -14.07 -14.55
CA GLU A 313 0.72 -13.38 -14.71
C GLU A 313 1.83 -14.02 -13.87
N ASN A 314 2.88 -14.46 -14.56
CA ASN A 314 4.12 -14.92 -13.96
C ASN A 314 4.92 -13.73 -13.43
N PHE A 315 4.77 -13.45 -12.13
CA PHE A 315 5.68 -12.58 -11.38
C PHE A 315 7.02 -13.32 -11.19
N GLY A 316 7.78 -13.44 -12.27
CA GLY A 316 9.18 -13.91 -12.29
C GLY A 316 10.15 -12.74 -12.12
N LEU A 317 11.43 -13.08 -11.91
CA LEU A 317 12.54 -12.16 -12.18
C LEU A 317 12.54 -11.85 -13.69
N MET A 318 12.89 -10.62 -14.08
CA MET A 318 13.14 -10.35 -15.50
C MET A 318 14.39 -11.12 -15.95
N ASP A 319 14.34 -11.73 -17.13
CA ASP A 319 15.56 -12.11 -17.82
C ASP A 319 16.37 -10.84 -18.10
N GLU A 320 17.67 -10.87 -17.85
CA GLU A 320 18.56 -9.71 -17.97
C GLU A 320 18.58 -9.12 -19.39
N GLU A 321 18.06 -9.85 -20.38
CA GLU A 321 18.12 -9.55 -21.81
C GLU A 321 17.00 -8.63 -22.33
N GLU A 322 15.86 -8.47 -21.66
CA GLU A 322 14.79 -7.53 -22.07
C GLU A 322 14.95 -6.10 -21.48
N GLN A 323 16.18 -5.70 -21.22
CA GLN A 323 16.50 -4.36 -20.72
C GLN A 323 16.60 -3.34 -21.86
N GLU A 324 15.48 -2.92 -22.46
CA GLU A 324 15.50 -1.69 -23.24
C GLU A 324 16.00 -0.53 -22.35
N GLN A 325 17.07 0.13 -22.79
CA GLN A 325 17.61 1.33 -22.15
C GLN A 325 16.56 2.44 -22.26
N VAL A 326 15.78 2.65 -21.19
CA VAL A 326 15.02 3.90 -21.04
C VAL A 326 16.02 5.02 -20.75
N THR A 327 16.47 5.70 -21.79
CA THR A 327 17.25 6.94 -21.71
C THR A 327 16.30 8.12 -21.47
N ARG A 328 16.83 9.21 -20.90
CA ARG A 328 16.09 10.47 -20.80
C ARG A 328 15.73 10.95 -22.21
N ALA A 329 14.55 11.53 -22.39
CA ALA A 329 14.25 12.26 -23.63
C ALA A 329 15.33 13.34 -23.85
N GLU A 330 15.99 13.28 -25.00
CA GLU A 330 16.98 14.26 -25.43
C GLU A 330 16.25 15.44 -26.09
N GLU A 331 16.90 16.61 -26.09
CA GLU A 331 16.39 17.76 -26.83
C GLU A 331 16.42 17.43 -28.33
N ALA A 332 15.25 17.43 -28.96
CA ALA A 332 15.14 17.14 -30.38
C ALA A 332 15.78 18.28 -31.20
N PRO A 333 16.53 17.97 -32.28
CA PRO A 333 16.93 19.01 -33.22
C PRO A 333 15.67 19.65 -33.83
N PRO A 334 15.75 20.91 -34.30
CA PRO A 334 14.67 21.53 -35.06
C PRO A 334 14.17 20.62 -36.19
N TYR A 335 12.86 20.57 -36.43
CA TYR A 335 12.26 19.65 -37.41
C TYR A 335 12.89 19.75 -38.81
N ASN A 336 13.25 20.96 -39.24
CA ASN A 336 13.90 21.21 -40.53
C ASN A 336 15.35 20.70 -40.62
N GLN A 337 15.93 20.25 -39.51
CA GLN A 337 17.27 19.66 -39.44
C GLN A 337 17.23 18.13 -39.27
N LEU A 338 16.05 17.52 -39.21
CA LEU A 338 15.92 16.07 -39.15
C LEU A 338 16.22 15.43 -40.52
N PRO A 339 16.90 14.26 -40.53
CA PRO A 339 17.02 13.45 -41.74
C PRO A 339 15.64 13.08 -42.30
N ALA A 340 15.50 13.02 -43.62
CA ALA A 340 14.22 12.79 -44.29
C ALA A 340 13.55 11.48 -43.82
N GLU A 341 14.34 10.44 -43.60
CA GLU A 341 13.91 9.14 -43.10
C GLU A 341 13.41 9.14 -41.65
N GLU A 342 13.72 10.19 -40.88
CA GLU A 342 13.31 10.35 -39.48
C GLU A 342 12.13 11.30 -39.29
N THR A 343 11.85 12.19 -40.25
CA THR A 343 10.70 13.11 -40.21
C THR A 343 9.36 12.41 -40.03
N ARG A 344 9.23 11.16 -40.48
CA ARG A 344 8.03 10.32 -40.28
C ARG A 344 7.75 9.95 -38.83
N TYR A 345 8.73 10.15 -37.95
CA TYR A 345 8.66 9.94 -36.51
C TYR A 345 8.50 11.25 -35.72
N ALA A 346 8.31 12.38 -36.40
CA ALA A 346 8.05 13.66 -35.78
C ALA A 346 6.55 13.88 -35.58
N LEU A 347 6.17 14.19 -34.34
CA LEU A 347 4.82 14.55 -33.93
C LEU A 347 4.81 15.92 -33.25
N PHE A 348 3.88 16.75 -33.67
CA PHE A 348 3.60 18.06 -33.10
C PHE A 348 2.35 17.94 -32.24
N THR A 349 2.43 18.44 -31.02
CA THR A 349 1.32 18.34 -30.06
C THR A 349 0.90 19.73 -29.62
N ASP A 350 -0.41 19.92 -29.47
CA ASP A 350 -1.01 21.16 -28.96
C ASP A 350 -2.26 20.80 -28.15
N GLY A 351 -2.50 21.54 -27.07
CA GLY A 351 -3.60 21.40 -26.14
C GLY A 351 -4.35 22.71 -25.91
N SER A 352 -5.59 22.79 -26.37
CA SER A 352 -6.45 23.95 -26.10
C SER A 352 -7.51 23.67 -25.05
N CYS A 353 -7.91 24.73 -24.34
CA CYS A 353 -9.01 24.66 -23.38
C CYS A 353 -9.90 25.89 -23.47
N ARG A 354 -11.22 25.69 -23.54
CA ARG A 354 -12.22 26.76 -23.62
C ARG A 354 -13.42 26.48 -22.72
N VAL A 355 -13.99 27.53 -22.15
CA VAL A 355 -15.27 27.45 -21.45
C VAL A 355 -16.40 27.47 -22.47
N VAL A 356 -17.25 26.45 -22.44
CA VAL A 356 -18.42 26.29 -23.31
C VAL A 356 -19.64 26.10 -22.40
N GLY A 357 -20.50 27.12 -22.31
CA GLY A 357 -21.58 27.14 -21.33
C GLY A 357 -21.04 27.27 -19.90
N MET A 358 -21.50 26.41 -18.99
CA MET A 358 -20.99 26.35 -17.60
C MET A 358 -19.79 25.41 -17.42
N ASN A 359 -19.39 24.67 -18.46
CA ASN A 359 -18.36 23.64 -18.37
C ASN A 359 -17.08 24.08 -19.09
N ARG A 360 -15.94 23.76 -18.49
CA ARG A 360 -14.62 23.91 -19.10
C ARG A 360 -14.32 22.66 -19.93
N LYS A 361 -14.13 22.83 -21.24
CA LYS A 361 -13.81 21.74 -22.17
C LYS A 361 -12.37 21.87 -22.64
N TRP A 362 -11.70 20.75 -22.85
CA TRP A 362 -10.35 20.70 -23.37
C TRP A 362 -10.29 19.82 -24.62
N LYS A 363 -9.37 20.14 -25.52
CA LYS A 363 -9.06 19.38 -26.73
C LYS A 363 -7.55 19.26 -26.85
N ALA A 364 -7.09 18.04 -27.08
CA ALA A 364 -5.71 17.71 -27.32
C ALA A 364 -5.59 17.20 -28.75
N ALA A 365 -4.58 17.66 -29.49
CA ALA A 365 -4.34 17.25 -30.86
C ALA A 365 -2.87 16.88 -31.08
N VAL A 366 -2.67 15.90 -31.95
CA VAL A 366 -1.36 15.47 -32.42
C VAL A 366 -1.38 15.48 -33.93
N TRP A 367 -0.35 16.09 -34.53
CA TRP A 367 -0.21 16.19 -35.98
C TRP A 367 1.16 15.73 -36.46
N SER A 368 1.19 15.09 -37.63
CA SER A 368 2.42 14.71 -38.30
C SER A 368 2.49 15.35 -39.70
N PRO A 369 3.52 16.19 -39.98
CA PRO A 369 3.67 16.83 -41.28
C PRO A 369 3.84 15.84 -42.43
N THR A 370 4.71 14.84 -42.25
CA THR A 370 5.02 13.86 -43.29
C THR A 370 3.87 12.90 -43.56
N ARG A 371 3.06 12.61 -42.54
CA ARG A 371 1.94 11.67 -42.65
C ARG A 371 0.62 12.36 -42.99
N GLN A 372 0.53 13.68 -42.81
CA GLN A 372 -0.70 14.47 -42.92
C GLN A 372 -1.88 13.91 -42.08
N VAL A 373 -1.57 13.20 -40.99
CA VAL A 373 -2.57 12.64 -40.08
C VAL A 373 -2.65 13.51 -38.83
N ALA A 374 -3.88 13.88 -38.45
CA ALA A 374 -4.20 14.47 -37.16
C ALA A 374 -5.03 13.50 -36.33
N GLN A 375 -4.64 13.26 -35.07
CA GLN A 375 -5.48 12.60 -34.09
C GLN A 375 -5.82 13.58 -32.98
N ALA A 376 -7.04 13.54 -32.48
CA ALA A 376 -7.47 14.43 -31.41
C ALA A 376 -8.34 13.70 -30.40
N THR A 377 -8.30 14.17 -29.15
CA THR A 377 -9.15 13.72 -28.06
C THR A 377 -9.66 14.91 -27.26
N GLU A 378 -10.83 14.79 -26.66
CA GLU A 378 -11.48 15.87 -25.94
C GLU A 378 -12.10 15.38 -24.63
N GLY A 379 -12.31 16.31 -23.70
CA GLY A 379 -12.95 16.02 -22.42
C GLY A 379 -13.45 17.26 -21.69
N GLU A 380 -14.09 17.02 -20.55
CA GLU A 380 -14.61 18.08 -19.67
C GLU A 380 -13.79 18.16 -18.36
N GLY A 381 -13.75 19.33 -17.73
CA GLY A 381 -13.18 19.52 -16.39
C GLY A 381 -11.66 19.69 -16.28
N GLY A 382 -10.99 20.21 -17.32
CA GLY A 382 -9.51 20.32 -17.38
C GLY A 382 -8.96 21.74 -17.56
N SER A 383 -7.63 21.91 -17.44
CA SER A 383 -6.91 23.14 -17.81
C SER A 383 -6.29 23.04 -19.22
N SER A 384 -5.78 24.14 -19.77
CA SER A 384 -4.98 24.10 -21.01
C SER A 384 -3.73 23.21 -20.85
N GLN A 385 -3.05 23.31 -19.72
CA GLN A 385 -1.89 22.47 -19.39
C GLN A 385 -2.23 20.97 -19.33
N LEU A 386 -3.45 20.61 -18.90
CA LEU A 386 -3.91 19.22 -18.96
C LEU A 386 -4.13 18.77 -20.40
N ALA A 387 -4.65 19.65 -21.25
CA ALA A 387 -4.82 19.38 -22.68
C ALA A 387 -3.47 19.09 -23.35
N GLU A 388 -2.42 19.84 -23.01
CA GLU A 388 -1.05 19.61 -23.50
C GLU A 388 -0.53 18.23 -23.10
N LEU A 389 -0.65 17.88 -21.81
CA LEU A 389 -0.24 16.55 -21.33
C LEU A 389 -1.02 15.42 -22.01
N LYS A 390 -2.30 15.66 -22.34
CA LYS A 390 -3.12 14.70 -23.08
C LYS A 390 -2.69 14.58 -24.54
N ALA A 391 -2.18 15.64 -25.14
CA ALA A 391 -1.63 15.62 -26.49
C ALA A 391 -0.30 14.85 -26.53
N VAL A 392 0.58 15.06 -25.54
CA VAL A 392 1.81 14.26 -25.35
C VAL A 392 1.48 12.78 -25.15
N GLN A 393 0.51 12.45 -24.30
CA GLN A 393 0.07 11.07 -24.10
C GLN A 393 -0.41 10.42 -25.40
N LEU A 394 -1.23 11.12 -26.19
CA LEU A 394 -1.72 10.63 -27.47
C LEU A 394 -0.58 10.37 -28.47
N ALA A 395 0.46 11.20 -28.47
CA ALA A 395 1.64 11.01 -29.32
C ALA A 395 2.46 9.76 -28.93
N LEU A 396 2.59 9.50 -27.62
CA LEU A 396 3.24 8.30 -27.11
C LEU A 396 2.46 7.04 -27.48
N ASP A 397 1.12 7.06 -27.34
CA ASP A 397 0.25 5.94 -27.70
C ASP A 397 0.35 5.60 -29.21
N ILE A 398 0.50 6.62 -30.07
CA ILE A 398 0.73 6.42 -31.51
C ILE A 398 2.06 5.71 -31.76
N ALA A 399 3.14 6.19 -31.14
CA ALA A 399 4.48 5.62 -31.30
C ALA A 399 4.55 4.18 -30.78
N GLU A 400 3.91 3.88 -29.65
CA GLU A 400 3.85 2.52 -29.06
C GLU A 400 3.03 1.57 -29.95
N ARG A 401 1.82 1.99 -30.37
CA ARG A 401 0.94 1.20 -31.24
C ARG A 401 1.59 0.84 -32.57
N GLU A 402 2.37 1.76 -33.12
CA GLU A 402 3.06 1.59 -34.39
C GLU A 402 4.51 1.08 -34.25
N LYS A 403 4.96 0.80 -33.02
CA LYS A 403 6.29 0.27 -32.71
C LYS A 403 7.42 1.11 -33.31
N TRP A 404 7.36 2.43 -33.12
CA TRP A 404 8.40 3.32 -33.63
C TRP A 404 9.72 3.13 -32.88
N PRO A 405 10.86 3.09 -33.58
CA PRO A 405 12.17 2.98 -32.94
C PRO A 405 12.60 4.28 -32.25
N LYS A 406 12.01 5.43 -32.65
CA LYS A 406 12.30 6.76 -32.11
C LYS A 406 11.06 7.64 -32.27
N LEU A 407 10.85 8.59 -31.37
CA LEU A 407 9.80 9.61 -31.46
C LEU A 407 10.42 10.99 -31.24
N TYR A 408 10.23 11.90 -32.19
CA TYR A 408 10.54 13.31 -32.04
C TYR A 408 9.28 14.06 -31.69
N LEU A 409 9.23 14.66 -30.50
CA LEU A 409 8.06 15.34 -30.00
C LEU A 409 8.30 16.85 -29.97
N TYR A 410 7.47 17.60 -30.67
CA TYR A 410 7.52 19.06 -30.70
C TYR A 410 6.28 19.61 -30.00
N THR A 411 6.50 20.37 -28.94
CA THR A 411 5.46 21.00 -28.11
C THR A 411 5.58 22.52 -28.21
N ASP A 412 4.47 23.24 -28.18
CA ASP A 412 4.39 24.71 -28.28
C ASP A 412 4.28 25.45 -26.93
N SER A 413 4.26 24.69 -25.83
CA SER A 413 4.18 25.18 -24.44
C SER A 413 5.47 25.78 -23.87
#